data_AF-F4GPJ9-F1
#
_entry.id   AF-F4GPJ9-F1
#
_cell.length_a   1.000
_cell.length_b   1.000
_cell.length_c   1.000
_cell.angle_alpha   90.00
_cell.angle_beta   90.00
_cell.angle_gamma   90.00
#
_symmetry.space_group_name_H-M   'P 1'
#
loop_
_entity.id
_entity.type
_entity.pdbx_description
1 polymer ?
#
loop_
_entity_poly.entity_id
_entity_poly.type
_entity_poly.pdbx_seq_one_letter_code
_entity_poly.pdbx_strand_id
1 'polypeptide(L)'
;MASLIWLDDCAPFPDPDAALPEGLLAVGANLTVERLAQAYRRGIFPWFNEGDPILWWSPDPRMVLTCDEFKTSHSLSKKLRQIARNEGTDSVRIRVSTNLAFAAIIRGCAEPRGMQHATWISPSIQAAYTAWHKAGAAHSIETWIDGELAGGLYGVCLGRFFFGESMFSRATDASKIALAYLIRFLSIRGISHIDCQQQTGHLATLGARPLSRKQFLDLLNKALQYPAPEWGRGEILQSGQLARCEEITR
;
A
#
# COMPACT_ATOMS: atom_id res chain seq x y z
N MET A 1 15.13 29.16 10.44
CA MET A 1 13.91 29.00 9.63
C MET A 1 14.24 27.99 8.56
N ALA A 2 13.59 26.82 8.56
CA ALA A 2 13.75 25.87 7.46
C ALA A 2 13.02 26.45 6.23
N SER A 3 13.75 26.66 5.15
CA SER A 3 13.21 27.09 3.86
C SER A 3 12.79 25.87 3.06
N LEU A 4 11.66 25.96 2.35
CA LEU A 4 11.17 24.89 1.48
C LEU A 4 12.13 24.65 0.31
N ILE A 5 12.51 23.38 0.09
CA ILE A 5 13.48 22.98 -0.93
C ILE A 5 12.76 22.68 -2.23
N TRP A 6 13.13 23.38 -3.31
CA TRP A 6 12.67 23.07 -4.67
C TRP A 6 13.67 22.12 -5.35
N LEU A 7 13.15 21.01 -5.89
CA LEU A 7 13.94 19.99 -6.56
C LEU A 7 13.83 20.14 -8.07
N ASP A 8 14.98 20.25 -8.71
CA ASP A 8 15.13 19.94 -10.13
C ASP A 8 15.06 18.43 -10.36
N ASP A 9 14.75 18.01 -11.58
CA ASP A 9 14.54 16.60 -11.95
C ASP A 9 15.72 15.67 -11.59
N CYS A 10 16.95 16.18 -11.70
CA CYS A 10 18.17 15.44 -11.43
C CYS A 10 18.75 15.65 -10.02
N ALA A 11 18.21 16.59 -9.24
CA ALA A 11 18.73 16.90 -7.91
C ALA A 11 18.45 15.75 -6.93
N PRO A 12 19.39 15.34 -6.07
CA PRO A 12 19.13 14.31 -5.07
C PRO A 12 18.08 14.81 -4.06
N PHE A 13 17.29 13.89 -3.48
CA PHE A 13 16.42 14.26 -2.36
C PHE A 13 17.26 14.81 -1.19
N PRO A 14 16.78 15.83 -0.46
CA PRO A 14 17.40 16.25 0.80
C PRO A 14 17.25 15.15 1.86
N ASP A 15 18.05 15.24 2.92
CA ASP A 15 17.93 14.34 4.08
C ASP A 15 16.51 14.44 4.67
N PRO A 16 15.81 13.32 4.93
CA PRO A 16 14.52 13.34 5.61
C PRO A 16 14.49 14.17 6.90
N ASP A 17 15.59 14.31 7.64
CA ASP A 17 15.66 15.14 8.86
C ASP A 17 15.56 16.64 8.58
N ALA A 18 15.72 17.08 7.32
CA ALA A 18 15.51 18.45 6.90
C ALA A 18 14.02 18.81 6.66
N ALA A 19 13.10 17.85 6.77
CA ALA A 19 11.67 18.10 6.57
C ALA A 19 11.13 19.07 7.63
N LEU A 20 10.14 19.87 7.22
CA LEU A 20 9.36 20.73 8.11
C LEU A 20 8.64 19.90 9.20
N PRO A 21 8.16 20.52 10.29
CA PRO A 21 7.51 19.80 11.40
C PRO A 21 6.35 18.89 10.98
N GLU A 22 5.57 19.30 9.98
CA GLU A 22 4.47 18.52 9.39
C GLU A 22 4.94 17.38 8.46
N GLY A 23 6.22 17.35 8.11
CA GLY A 23 6.84 16.34 7.26
C GLY A 23 7.07 16.75 5.81
N LEU A 24 6.66 17.95 5.39
CA LEU A 24 6.94 18.42 4.03
C LEU A 24 8.45 18.61 3.85
N LEU A 25 9.02 17.93 2.87
CA LEU A 25 10.47 17.86 2.65
C LEU A 25 10.90 18.69 1.44
N ALA A 26 10.19 18.56 0.32
CA ALA A 26 10.57 19.22 -0.93
C ALA A 26 9.40 19.37 -1.91
N VAL A 27 9.59 20.22 -2.92
CA VAL A 27 8.61 20.52 -3.98
C VAL A 27 9.24 20.35 -5.36
N GLY A 28 8.49 19.87 -6.35
CA GLY A 28 8.92 19.76 -7.75
C GLY A 28 9.43 18.38 -8.16
N ALA A 29 10.36 18.36 -9.12
CA ALA A 29 10.80 17.18 -9.88
C ALA A 29 9.66 16.49 -10.67
N ASN A 30 9.74 15.17 -10.83
CA ASN A 30 8.84 14.35 -11.64
C ASN A 30 8.42 13.05 -10.92
N LEU A 31 7.45 12.33 -11.50
CA LEU A 31 6.94 11.03 -10.99
C LEU A 31 7.44 9.84 -11.81
N THR A 32 8.65 9.88 -12.35
CA THR A 32 9.24 8.71 -13.01
C THR A 32 9.42 7.56 -12.01
N VAL A 33 9.41 6.31 -12.51
CA VAL A 33 9.56 5.12 -11.67
C VAL A 33 10.88 5.17 -10.89
N GLU A 34 11.95 5.61 -11.54
CA GLU A 34 13.27 5.78 -10.96
C GLU A 34 13.24 6.79 -9.81
N ARG A 35 12.56 7.93 -10.00
CA ARG A 35 12.45 8.99 -8.99
C ARG A 35 11.64 8.54 -7.79
N LEU A 36 10.50 7.90 -8.02
CA LEU A 36 9.68 7.32 -6.95
C LEU A 36 10.48 6.25 -6.18
N ALA A 37 11.17 5.37 -6.90
CA ALA A 37 11.99 4.33 -6.29
C ALA A 37 13.14 4.90 -5.43
N GLN A 38 13.71 6.04 -5.80
CA GLN A 38 14.68 6.79 -4.98
C GLN A 38 14.03 7.39 -3.73
N ALA A 39 12.86 8.02 -3.87
CA ALA A 39 12.13 8.63 -2.75
C ALA A 39 11.77 7.58 -1.69
N TYR A 40 11.13 6.48 -2.12
CA TYR A 40 10.65 5.44 -1.21
C TYR A 40 11.78 4.74 -0.46
N ARG A 41 12.95 4.53 -1.10
CA ARG A 41 14.15 3.99 -0.43
C ARG A 41 14.67 4.88 0.69
N ARG A 42 14.28 6.15 0.70
CA ARG A 42 14.67 7.14 1.71
C ARG A 42 13.52 7.49 2.66
N GLY A 43 12.41 6.75 2.61
CA GLY A 43 11.24 7.02 3.45
C GLY A 43 10.38 8.21 2.99
N ILE A 44 10.57 8.65 1.75
CA ILE A 44 9.91 9.81 1.17
C ILE A 44 8.81 9.34 0.20
N PHE A 45 7.65 9.99 0.22
CA PHE A 45 6.53 9.68 -0.68
C PHE A 45 5.91 10.96 -1.26
N PRO A 46 5.36 10.90 -2.50
CA PRO A 46 4.66 12.02 -3.08
C PRO A 46 3.23 12.12 -2.51
N TRP A 47 2.76 13.32 -2.19
CA TRP A 47 1.37 13.55 -1.79
C TRP A 47 0.96 14.99 -2.03
N PHE A 48 0.09 15.24 -3.01
CA PHE A 48 -0.30 16.59 -3.45
C PHE A 48 -1.67 16.53 -4.14
N ASN A 49 -2.37 17.67 -4.23
CA ASN A 49 -3.66 17.71 -4.94
C ASN A 49 -3.47 17.98 -6.43
N GLU A 50 -4.49 17.71 -7.22
CA GLU A 50 -4.49 18.09 -8.63
C GLU A 50 -4.37 19.62 -8.77
N GLY A 51 -3.41 20.07 -9.58
CA GLY A 51 -3.08 21.48 -9.75
C GLY A 51 -1.95 21.99 -8.86
N ASP A 52 -1.65 21.30 -7.75
CA ASP A 52 -0.48 21.61 -6.92
C ASP A 52 0.81 21.08 -7.59
N PRO A 53 1.98 21.71 -7.33
CA PRO A 53 3.25 21.09 -7.67
C PRO A 53 3.44 19.79 -6.88
N ILE A 54 4.28 18.87 -7.37
CA ILE A 54 4.58 17.63 -6.66
C ILE A 54 5.20 17.97 -5.30
N LEU A 55 4.59 17.48 -4.22
CA LEU A 55 5.09 17.63 -2.85
C LEU A 55 5.61 16.29 -2.33
N TRP A 56 6.79 16.31 -1.73
CA TRP A 56 7.47 15.13 -1.19
C TRP A 56 7.51 15.20 0.33
N TRP A 57 7.11 14.10 0.98
CA TRP A 57 6.85 14.07 2.42
C TRP A 57 7.64 12.98 3.14
N SER A 58 8.07 13.30 4.37
CA SER A 58 8.62 12.37 5.36
C SER A 58 8.20 12.85 6.77
N PRO A 59 6.98 12.57 7.25
CA PRO A 59 6.47 13.00 8.54
C PRO A 59 7.24 12.43 9.74
N ASP A 60 7.15 13.15 10.86
CA ASP A 60 7.54 12.66 12.18
C ASP A 60 6.43 13.03 13.19
N PRO A 61 5.73 12.05 13.79
CA PRO A 61 5.91 10.61 13.63
C PRO A 61 5.35 10.04 12.31
N ARG A 62 5.80 8.83 11.96
CA ARG A 62 5.36 8.04 10.80
C ARG A 62 4.51 6.85 11.26
N MET A 63 3.34 6.63 10.66
CA MET A 63 2.47 5.51 11.06
C MET A 63 2.91 4.19 10.40
N VAL A 64 3.05 3.12 11.19
CA VAL A 64 3.45 1.79 10.72
C VAL A 64 2.53 0.72 11.33
N LEU A 65 2.17 -0.28 10.52
CA LEU A 65 1.50 -1.49 10.97
C LEU A 65 2.52 -2.64 11.04
N THR A 66 2.80 -3.14 12.24
CA THR A 66 3.51 -4.41 12.42
C THR A 66 2.55 -5.55 12.07
N CYS A 67 2.96 -6.47 11.20
CA CYS A 67 2.09 -7.54 10.69
C CYS A 67 1.48 -8.40 11.82
N ASP A 68 2.28 -8.70 12.86
CA ASP A 68 1.83 -9.50 14.01
C ASP A 68 0.97 -8.71 15.01
N GLU A 69 0.93 -7.38 14.90
CA GLU A 69 0.10 -6.50 15.73
C GLU A 69 -1.27 -6.21 15.08
N PHE A 70 -1.57 -6.81 13.92
CA PHE A 70 -2.82 -6.59 13.21
C PHE A 70 -4.04 -7.05 14.01
N LYS A 71 -4.96 -6.11 14.25
CA LYS A 71 -6.17 -6.33 15.04
C LYS A 71 -7.37 -6.51 14.13
N THR A 72 -8.11 -7.59 14.37
CA THR A 72 -9.40 -7.85 13.73
C THR A 72 -10.51 -7.84 14.78
N SER A 73 -11.67 -7.27 14.43
CA SER A 73 -12.88 -7.46 15.24
C SER A 73 -13.30 -8.93 15.24
N HIS A 74 -14.07 -9.35 16.25
CA HIS A 74 -14.60 -10.71 16.32
C HIS A 74 -15.39 -11.12 15.06
N SER A 75 -16.18 -10.19 14.49
CA SER A 75 -16.94 -10.43 13.26
C SER A 75 -16.03 -10.62 12.05
N LEU A 76 -14.97 -9.83 11.92
CA LEU A 76 -13.98 -9.98 10.85
C LEU A 76 -13.22 -11.31 10.99
N SER A 77 -12.76 -11.68 12.20
CA SER A 77 -12.09 -12.97 12.39
C SER A 77 -13.00 -14.15 12.04
N LYS A 78 -14.30 -14.07 12.40
CA LYS A 78 -15.28 -15.10 12.02
C LYS A 78 -15.44 -15.17 10.50
N LYS A 79 -15.53 -14.02 9.83
CA LYS A 79 -15.63 -13.93 8.36
C LYS A 79 -14.39 -14.54 7.68
N LEU A 80 -13.18 -14.17 8.09
CA LEU A 80 -11.93 -14.73 7.56
C LEU A 80 -11.87 -16.26 7.70
N ARG A 81 -12.26 -16.81 8.87
CA ARG A 81 -12.35 -18.26 9.06
C ARG A 81 -13.39 -18.93 8.15
N GLN A 82 -14.47 -18.24 7.81
CA GLN A 82 -15.48 -18.76 6.88
C GLN A 82 -14.97 -18.77 5.44
N ILE A 83 -14.28 -17.70 5.01
CA ILE A 83 -13.66 -17.62 3.69
C ILE A 83 -12.66 -18.78 3.54
N ALA A 84 -11.75 -18.93 4.50
CA ALA A 84 -10.73 -19.98 4.49
C ALA A 84 -11.28 -21.42 4.36
N ARG A 85 -12.47 -21.70 4.92
CA ARG A 85 -13.11 -23.04 4.80
C ARG A 85 -13.71 -23.31 3.42
N ASN A 86 -13.98 -22.25 2.66
CA ASN A 86 -14.58 -22.33 1.34
C ASN A 86 -13.55 -22.07 0.22
N GLU A 87 -12.28 -21.85 0.53
CA GLU A 87 -11.22 -21.72 -0.47
C GLU A 87 -11.10 -23.03 -1.27
N GLY A 88 -11.05 -22.92 -2.60
CA GLY A 88 -10.96 -24.08 -3.50
C GLY A 88 -12.25 -24.91 -3.66
N THR A 89 -13.40 -24.43 -3.17
CA THR A 89 -14.70 -25.09 -3.39
C THR A 89 -15.51 -24.41 -4.49
N ASP A 90 -16.43 -25.15 -5.12
CA ASP A 90 -17.37 -24.58 -6.12
C ASP A 90 -18.32 -23.52 -5.54
N SER A 91 -18.43 -23.45 -4.21
CA SER A 91 -19.27 -22.51 -3.47
C SER A 91 -18.52 -21.26 -3.00
N VAL A 92 -17.28 -21.05 -3.43
CA VAL A 92 -16.47 -19.90 -3.04
C VAL A 92 -17.11 -18.60 -3.53
N ARG A 93 -17.55 -17.76 -2.59
CA ARG A 93 -18.15 -16.45 -2.89
C ARG A 93 -17.17 -15.29 -2.75
N ILE A 94 -16.20 -15.41 -1.85
CA ILE A 94 -15.21 -14.36 -1.59
C ILE A 94 -13.84 -14.91 -1.95
N ARG A 95 -13.14 -14.21 -2.83
CA ARG A 95 -11.78 -14.54 -3.26
C ARG A 95 -10.88 -13.33 -3.07
N VAL A 96 -9.63 -13.56 -2.71
CA VAL A 96 -8.63 -12.49 -2.63
C VAL A 96 -7.53 -12.78 -3.63
N SER A 97 -7.23 -11.83 -4.51
CA SER A 97 -6.15 -11.99 -5.48
C SER A 97 -5.09 -10.92 -5.34
N THR A 98 -4.01 -11.11 -6.09
CA THR A 98 -3.01 -10.08 -6.32
C THR A 98 -2.74 -9.87 -7.79
N ASN A 99 -2.51 -8.61 -8.16
CA ASN A 99 -2.03 -8.18 -9.47
C ASN A 99 -2.94 -8.62 -10.64
N LEU A 100 -4.21 -8.94 -10.38
CA LEU A 100 -5.18 -9.27 -11.42
C LEU A 100 -5.86 -8.00 -11.96
N ALA A 101 -6.02 -6.97 -11.13
CA ALA A 101 -6.76 -5.77 -11.52
C ALA A 101 -6.17 -4.47 -10.97
N PHE A 102 -4.84 -4.29 -11.04
CA PHE A 102 -4.16 -3.10 -10.52
C PHE A 102 -4.79 -1.77 -10.97
N ALA A 103 -5.08 -1.66 -12.27
CA ALA A 103 -5.71 -0.46 -12.83
C ALA A 103 -7.12 -0.20 -12.27
N ALA A 104 -7.88 -1.25 -11.95
CA ALA A 104 -9.19 -1.11 -11.31
C ALA A 104 -9.06 -0.72 -9.83
N ILE A 105 -8.07 -1.28 -9.12
CA ILE A 105 -7.79 -0.93 -7.73
C ILE A 105 -7.40 0.53 -7.58
N ILE A 106 -6.45 1.02 -8.38
CA ILE A 106 -6.00 2.42 -8.26
C ILE A 106 -7.11 3.41 -8.64
N ARG A 107 -7.94 3.08 -9.64
CA ARG A 107 -9.14 3.86 -9.97
C ARG A 107 -10.16 3.86 -8.82
N GLY A 108 -10.44 2.70 -8.22
CA GLY A 108 -11.33 2.61 -7.06
C GLY A 108 -10.82 3.39 -5.85
N CYS A 109 -9.50 3.47 -5.67
CA CYS A 109 -8.89 4.33 -4.64
C CYS A 109 -9.00 5.83 -4.96
N ALA A 110 -9.05 6.18 -6.25
CA ALA A 110 -9.15 7.56 -6.72
C ALA A 110 -10.57 8.14 -6.61
N GLU A 111 -11.59 7.28 -6.54
CA GLU A 111 -12.99 7.67 -6.41
C GLU A 111 -13.24 8.51 -5.14
N PRO A 112 -14.08 9.56 -5.21
CA PRO A 112 -14.43 10.37 -4.06
C PRO A 112 -15.01 9.55 -2.90
N ARG A 113 -14.68 9.93 -1.66
CA ARG A 113 -15.17 9.25 -0.45
C ARG A 113 -16.26 10.08 0.20
N GLY A 114 -17.51 9.63 0.06
CA GLY A 114 -18.67 10.32 0.62
C GLY A 114 -18.85 11.73 0.03
N MET A 115 -18.91 12.75 0.89
CA MET A 115 -19.07 14.16 0.50
C MET A 115 -17.76 14.88 0.13
N GLN A 116 -16.60 14.22 0.24
CA GLN A 116 -15.32 14.84 -0.07
C GLN A 116 -15.14 15.03 -1.58
N HIS A 117 -14.48 16.13 -1.95
CA HIS A 117 -13.97 16.36 -3.30
C HIS A 117 -12.90 15.31 -3.68
N ALA A 118 -12.45 15.36 -4.94
CA ALA A 118 -11.48 14.44 -5.54
C ALA A 118 -10.31 14.08 -4.60
N THR A 119 -9.88 12.83 -4.65
CA THR A 119 -8.74 12.36 -3.86
C THR A 119 -7.41 12.88 -4.44
N TRP A 120 -6.32 12.78 -3.68
CA TRP A 120 -4.96 13.09 -4.16
C TRP A 120 -4.49 12.17 -5.31
N ILE A 121 -5.22 11.10 -5.63
CA ILE A 121 -4.87 10.11 -6.65
C ILE A 121 -5.33 10.60 -8.03
N SER A 122 -4.71 11.69 -8.48
CA SER A 122 -4.93 12.31 -9.79
C SER A 122 -4.53 11.39 -10.95
N PRO A 123 -4.90 11.72 -12.20
CA PRO A 123 -4.48 10.92 -13.37
C PRO A 123 -2.96 10.73 -13.49
N SER A 124 -2.15 11.70 -13.06
CA SER A 124 -0.69 11.58 -13.08
C SER A 124 -0.16 10.58 -12.05
N ILE A 125 -0.73 10.57 -10.84
CA ILE A 125 -0.45 9.54 -9.83
C ILE A 125 -0.86 8.17 -10.37
N GLN A 126 -2.06 8.04 -10.95
CA GLN A 126 -2.52 6.76 -11.52
C GLN A 126 -1.56 6.23 -12.59
N ALA A 127 -1.11 7.11 -13.49
CA ALA A 127 -0.15 6.75 -14.53
C ALA A 127 1.20 6.32 -13.94
N ALA A 128 1.73 7.05 -12.96
CA ALA A 128 3.03 6.78 -12.34
C ALA A 128 3.06 5.41 -11.63
N TYR A 129 2.07 5.12 -10.78
CA TYR A 129 2.00 3.82 -10.08
C TYR A 129 1.63 2.68 -11.01
N THR A 130 0.87 2.93 -12.09
CA THR A 130 0.64 1.93 -13.13
C THR A 130 1.93 1.58 -13.88
N ALA A 131 2.76 2.59 -14.18
CA ALA A 131 4.10 2.35 -14.75
C ALA A 131 4.98 1.56 -13.77
N TRP A 132 4.92 1.89 -12.48
CA TRP A 132 5.67 1.16 -11.45
C TRP A 132 5.18 -0.28 -11.23
N HIS A 133 3.88 -0.51 -11.40
CA HIS A 133 3.31 -1.86 -11.40
C HIS A 133 3.85 -2.70 -12.57
N LYS A 134 3.91 -2.11 -13.77
CA LYS A 134 4.52 -2.77 -14.95
C LYS A 134 6.01 -3.03 -14.74
N ALA A 135 6.71 -2.17 -14.00
CA ALA A 135 8.10 -2.36 -13.61
C ALA A 135 8.29 -3.38 -12.45
N GLY A 136 7.19 -3.92 -11.90
CA GLY A 136 7.22 -5.06 -10.98
C GLY A 136 7.36 -4.75 -9.50
N ALA A 137 7.19 -3.49 -9.07
CA ALA A 137 7.37 -3.10 -7.65
C ALA A 137 6.13 -2.47 -7.01
N ALA A 138 5.17 -1.97 -7.79
CA ALA A 138 3.84 -1.64 -7.26
C ALA A 138 2.89 -2.82 -7.49
N HIS A 139 2.05 -3.09 -6.50
CA HIS A 139 1.19 -4.25 -6.52
C HIS A 139 -0.17 -4.00 -5.90
N SER A 140 -1.16 -4.77 -6.35
CA SER A 140 -2.53 -4.69 -5.89
C SER A 140 -2.96 -5.96 -5.18
N ILE A 141 -3.92 -5.79 -4.28
CA ILE A 141 -4.66 -6.86 -3.60
C ILE A 141 -6.13 -6.58 -3.83
N GLU A 142 -6.81 -7.54 -4.44
CA GLU A 142 -8.21 -7.41 -4.83
C GLU A 142 -9.09 -8.32 -3.98
N THR A 143 -10.18 -7.79 -3.43
CA THR A 143 -11.24 -8.61 -2.81
C THR A 143 -12.41 -8.71 -3.78
N TRP A 144 -12.70 -9.92 -4.23
CA TRP A 144 -13.82 -10.25 -5.09
C TRP A 144 -14.96 -10.83 -4.26
N ILE A 145 -16.19 -10.40 -4.51
CA ILE A 145 -17.40 -10.99 -3.90
C ILE A 145 -18.36 -11.32 -5.05
N ASP A 146 -18.72 -12.59 -5.19
CA ASP A 146 -19.57 -13.11 -6.25
C ASP A 146 -19.07 -12.74 -7.66
N GLY A 147 -17.75 -12.74 -7.84
CA GLY A 147 -17.09 -12.38 -9.10
C GLY A 147 -16.86 -10.87 -9.30
N GLU A 148 -17.41 -10.01 -8.45
CA GLU A 148 -17.32 -8.56 -8.58
C GLU A 148 -16.22 -7.95 -7.70
N LEU A 149 -15.53 -6.92 -8.20
CA LEU A 149 -14.49 -6.21 -7.45
C LEU A 149 -15.13 -5.36 -6.33
N ALA A 150 -15.15 -5.92 -5.12
CA ALA A 150 -15.82 -5.35 -3.96
C ALA A 150 -14.94 -4.39 -3.14
N GLY A 151 -13.63 -4.39 -3.37
CA GLY A 151 -12.68 -3.52 -2.68
C GLY A 151 -11.25 -4.04 -2.83
N GLY A 152 -10.31 -3.36 -2.20
CA GLY A 152 -8.92 -3.76 -2.22
C GLY A 152 -7.99 -2.63 -1.87
N LEU A 153 -6.70 -2.85 -2.07
CA LEU A 153 -5.63 -1.90 -1.79
C LEU A 153 -4.49 -2.07 -2.78
N TYR A 154 -3.68 -1.03 -2.95
CA TYR A 154 -2.40 -1.14 -3.63
C TYR A 154 -1.27 -0.60 -2.76
N GLY A 155 -0.05 -1.04 -3.07
CA GLY A 155 1.14 -0.60 -2.39
C GLY A 155 2.41 -0.89 -3.18
N VAL A 156 3.55 -0.50 -2.63
CA VAL A 156 4.86 -0.71 -3.22
C VAL A 156 5.66 -1.67 -2.36
N CYS A 157 6.35 -2.64 -2.96
CA CYS A 157 7.26 -3.55 -2.27
C CYS A 157 8.70 -3.22 -2.67
N LEU A 158 9.53 -2.78 -1.71
CA LEU A 158 10.96 -2.59 -1.91
C LEU A 158 11.72 -3.32 -0.82
N GLY A 159 12.62 -4.21 -1.23
CA GLY A 159 13.24 -5.16 -0.30
C GLY A 159 12.18 -5.88 0.52
N ARG A 160 12.42 -6.06 1.82
CA ARG A 160 11.45 -6.67 2.74
C ARG A 160 10.57 -5.64 3.46
N PHE A 161 10.12 -4.61 2.75
CA PHE A 161 9.25 -3.57 3.28
C PHE A 161 8.11 -3.26 2.31
N PHE A 162 6.89 -3.15 2.83
CA PHE A 162 5.70 -2.84 2.03
C PHE A 162 5.16 -1.46 2.39
N PHE A 163 4.92 -0.63 1.39
CA PHE A 163 4.35 0.71 1.54
C PHE A 163 2.90 0.66 1.09
N GLY A 164 1.94 0.73 2.02
CA GLY A 164 0.52 0.70 1.68
C GLY A 164 0.06 2.07 1.22
N GLU A 165 -0.33 2.23 -0.05
CA GLU A 165 -0.63 3.56 -0.61
C GLU A 165 -2.06 3.99 -0.34
N SER A 166 -3.03 3.16 -0.74
CA SER A 166 -4.43 3.45 -0.52
C SER A 166 -5.26 2.17 -0.62
N MET A 167 -6.48 2.25 -0.10
CA MET A 167 -7.47 1.19 -0.13
C MET A 167 -8.87 1.76 -0.32
N PHE A 168 -9.78 0.97 -0.88
CA PHE A 168 -11.19 1.32 -1.00
C PHE A 168 -12.07 0.11 -0.71
N SER A 169 -13.34 0.36 -0.41
CA SER A 169 -14.31 -0.67 -0.08
C SER A 169 -15.67 -0.28 -0.66
N ARG A 170 -16.26 -1.18 -1.45
CA ARG A 170 -17.64 -1.08 -1.99
C ARG A 170 -18.59 -2.03 -1.27
N ALA A 171 -18.07 -3.02 -0.55
CA ALA A 171 -18.82 -3.90 0.33
C ALA A 171 -18.24 -3.92 1.76
N THR A 172 -19.04 -4.38 2.72
CA THR A 172 -18.65 -4.48 4.13
C THR A 172 -17.43 -5.36 4.32
N ASP A 173 -16.37 -4.77 4.88
CA ASP A 173 -15.06 -5.37 5.18
C ASP A 173 -14.19 -5.72 3.96
N ALA A 174 -14.56 -5.37 2.72
CA ALA A 174 -13.78 -5.77 1.55
C ALA A 174 -12.31 -5.32 1.60
N SER A 175 -12.04 -4.07 2.00
CA SER A 175 -10.65 -3.60 2.19
C SER A 175 -9.94 -4.25 3.38
N LYS A 176 -10.66 -4.57 4.45
CA LYS A 176 -10.08 -5.24 5.64
C LYS A 176 -9.71 -6.69 5.35
N ILE A 177 -10.49 -7.37 4.51
CA ILE A 177 -10.20 -8.71 4.01
C ILE A 177 -8.92 -8.66 3.17
N ALA A 178 -8.82 -7.75 2.21
CA ALA A 178 -7.61 -7.55 1.41
C ALA A 178 -6.37 -7.32 2.30
N LEU A 179 -6.48 -6.45 3.29
CA LEU A 179 -5.38 -6.18 4.24
C LEU A 179 -5.01 -7.43 5.05
N ALA A 180 -5.98 -8.19 5.56
CA ALA A 180 -5.72 -9.41 6.33
C ALA A 180 -4.97 -10.46 5.51
N TYR A 181 -5.35 -10.66 4.25
CA TYR A 181 -4.69 -11.58 3.33
C TYR A 181 -3.30 -11.08 2.92
N LEU A 182 -3.16 -9.78 2.64
CA LEU A 182 -1.87 -9.16 2.39
C LEU A 182 -0.90 -9.40 3.55
N ILE A 183 -1.35 -9.18 4.79
CA ILE A 183 -0.51 -9.37 5.97
C ILE A 183 0.00 -10.81 6.04
N ARG A 184 -0.87 -11.81 5.79
CA ARG A 184 -0.43 -13.22 5.76
C ARG A 184 0.55 -13.48 4.62
N PHE A 185 0.27 -12.94 3.43
CA PHE A 185 1.16 -13.03 2.27
C PHE A 185 2.55 -12.44 2.52
N LEU A 186 2.61 -11.29 3.19
CA LEU A 186 3.84 -10.58 3.58
C LEU A 186 4.60 -11.33 4.68
N SER A 187 3.91 -11.77 5.74
CA SER A 187 4.52 -12.46 6.88
C SER A 187 5.28 -13.71 6.45
N ILE A 188 4.69 -14.55 5.60
CA ILE A 188 5.36 -15.79 5.13
C ILE A 188 6.54 -15.51 4.19
N ARG A 189 6.69 -14.27 3.70
CA ARG A 189 7.79 -13.80 2.85
C ARG A 189 8.82 -12.98 3.63
N GLY A 190 8.73 -12.97 4.96
CA GLY A 190 9.67 -12.28 5.83
C GLY A 190 9.52 -10.75 5.86
N ILE A 191 8.36 -10.24 5.44
CA ILE A 191 8.01 -8.82 5.56
C ILE A 191 7.16 -8.67 6.82
N SER A 192 7.64 -7.88 7.77
CA SER A 192 7.04 -7.72 9.10
C SER A 192 6.35 -6.37 9.32
N HIS A 193 6.54 -5.40 8.42
CA HIS A 193 6.05 -4.04 8.58
C HIS A 193 5.40 -3.53 7.30
N ILE A 194 4.32 -2.78 7.46
CA ILE A 194 3.64 -2.02 6.42
C ILE A 194 3.70 -0.54 6.80
N ASP A 195 4.25 0.30 5.93
CA ASP A 195 4.12 1.76 6.06
C ASP A 195 2.70 2.20 5.76
N CYS A 196 2.15 3.01 6.65
CA CYS A 196 0.82 3.60 6.57
C CYS A 196 0.87 5.12 6.39
N GLN A 197 2.07 5.69 6.21
CA GLN A 197 2.35 7.09 6.03
C GLN A 197 1.78 7.97 7.15
N GLN A 198 0.58 8.51 6.92
CA GLN A 198 -0.09 9.42 7.83
C GLN A 198 -0.93 8.69 8.88
N GLN A 199 -1.07 9.32 10.04
CA GLN A 199 -1.89 8.78 11.11
C GLN A 199 -3.37 8.86 10.77
N THR A 200 -4.07 7.73 10.86
CA THR A 200 -5.53 7.70 10.74
C THR A 200 -6.16 6.89 11.87
N GLY A 201 -7.29 7.36 12.39
CA GLY A 201 -8.04 6.62 13.42
C GLY A 201 -8.44 5.23 12.94
N HIS A 202 -8.76 5.07 11.66
CA HIS A 202 -9.08 3.78 11.06
C HIS A 202 -7.92 2.77 11.18
N LEU A 203 -6.71 3.14 10.76
CA LEU A 203 -5.54 2.24 10.84
C LEU A 203 -5.12 1.96 12.30
N ALA A 204 -5.33 2.92 13.21
CA ALA A 204 -5.10 2.69 14.63
C ALA A 204 -6.01 1.58 15.21
N THR A 205 -7.28 1.51 14.78
CA THR A 205 -8.17 0.41 15.19
C THR A 205 -7.71 -0.96 14.67
N LEU A 206 -6.93 -0.98 13.58
CA LEU A 206 -6.36 -2.18 12.97
C LEU A 206 -4.98 -2.54 13.55
N GLY A 207 -4.47 -1.79 14.52
CA GLY A 207 -3.22 -2.07 15.23
C GLY A 207 -2.02 -1.25 14.78
N ALA A 208 -2.17 -0.36 13.80
CA ALA A 208 -1.06 0.50 13.36
C ALA A 208 -0.77 1.59 14.41
N ARG A 209 0.51 1.97 14.54
CA ARG A 209 0.98 2.91 15.56
C ARG A 209 2.01 3.88 15.00
N PRO A 210 2.11 5.11 15.55
CA PRO A 210 3.17 6.03 15.19
C PRO A 210 4.52 5.51 15.71
N LEU A 211 5.55 5.66 14.87
CA LEU A 211 6.97 5.55 15.19
C LEU A 211 7.62 6.92 14.95
N SER A 212 8.72 7.23 15.64
CA SER A 212 9.51 8.40 15.21
C SER A 212 10.06 8.16 13.79
N ARG A 213 10.29 9.24 13.03
CA ARG A 213 10.91 9.17 11.70
C ARG A 213 12.22 8.38 11.75
N LYS A 214 13.04 8.61 12.77
CA LYS A 214 14.28 7.86 13.00
C LYS A 214 14.03 6.34 13.11
N GLN A 215 13.09 5.92 13.96
CA GLN A 215 12.74 4.50 14.11
C GLN A 215 12.24 3.90 12.80
N PHE A 216 11.42 4.63 12.06
CA PHE A 216 10.94 4.20 10.74
C PHE A 216 12.07 4.01 9.73
N LEU A 217 12.98 4.99 9.62
CA LEU A 217 14.13 4.92 8.72
C LEU A 217 15.09 3.77 9.09
N ASP A 218 15.29 3.52 10.39
CA ASP A 218 16.09 2.39 10.85
C ASP A 218 15.46 1.03 10.45
N LEU A 219 14.13 0.91 10.51
CA LEU A 219 13.41 -0.29 10.03
C LEU A 219 13.53 -0.44 8.51
N LEU A 220 13.29 0.64 7.77
CA LEU A 220 13.35 0.67 6.32
C LEU A 220 14.75 0.28 5.81
N ASN A 221 15.80 0.93 6.34
CA ASN A 221 17.19 0.68 5.93
C ASN A 221 17.61 -0.77 6.15
N LYS A 222 17.14 -1.42 7.23
CA LYS A 222 17.37 -2.85 7.49
C LYS A 222 16.62 -3.72 6.48
N ALA A 223 15.36 -3.40 6.21
CA ALA A 223 14.52 -4.18 5.29
C ALA A 223 15.01 -4.11 3.83
N LEU A 224 15.60 -2.97 3.42
CA LEU A 224 16.17 -2.76 2.09
C LEU A 224 17.47 -3.55 1.85
N GLN A 225 18.12 -4.11 2.88
CA GLN A 225 19.29 -4.99 2.72
C GLN A 225 18.93 -6.37 2.16
N TYR A 226 17.64 -6.70 2.13
CA TYR A 226 17.14 -7.96 1.60
C TYR A 226 16.45 -7.72 0.25
N PRO A 227 16.53 -8.67 -0.69
CA PRO A 227 15.79 -8.57 -1.94
C PRO A 227 14.27 -8.59 -1.68
N ALA A 228 13.52 -7.93 -2.56
CA ALA A 228 12.06 -8.07 -2.56
C ALA A 228 11.68 -9.53 -2.86
N PRO A 229 10.66 -10.07 -2.19
CA PRO A 229 10.17 -11.41 -2.52
C PRO A 229 9.55 -11.42 -3.91
N GLU A 230 9.51 -12.58 -4.54
CA GLU A 230 8.78 -12.75 -5.80
C GLU A 230 7.29 -12.46 -5.60
N TRP A 231 6.75 -11.59 -6.46
CA TRP A 231 5.32 -11.34 -6.58
C TRP A 231 4.78 -11.99 -7.83
N GLY A 232 3.78 -12.85 -7.65
CA GLY A 232 3.03 -13.43 -8.75
C GLY A 232 1.74 -12.66 -9.04
N ARG A 233 1.02 -13.15 -10.04
CA ARG A 233 -0.42 -12.93 -10.23
C ARG A 233 -1.14 -14.19 -9.75
N GLY A 234 -2.29 -14.03 -9.11
CA GLY A 234 -3.10 -15.17 -8.70
C GLY A 234 -3.91 -14.93 -7.42
N GLU A 235 -4.58 -15.98 -6.97
CA GLU A 235 -5.36 -15.97 -5.72
C GLU A 235 -4.44 -16.16 -4.51
N ILE A 236 -4.60 -15.30 -3.51
CA ILE A 236 -3.96 -15.41 -2.20
C ILE A 236 -4.89 -16.23 -1.32
N LEU A 237 -4.40 -17.34 -0.80
CA LEU A 237 -5.11 -18.16 0.19
C LEU A 237 -4.92 -17.58 1.59
N GLN A 238 -5.78 -17.97 2.55
CA GLN A 238 -5.68 -17.50 3.93
C GLN A 238 -4.33 -17.89 4.60
N SER A 239 -3.65 -18.90 4.07
CA SER A 239 -2.29 -19.30 4.45
C SER A 239 -1.20 -18.29 4.03
N GLY A 240 -1.52 -17.32 3.18
CA GLY A 240 -0.58 -16.39 2.54
C GLY A 240 0.09 -16.93 1.27
N GLN A 241 -0.19 -18.18 0.89
CA GLN A 241 0.32 -18.80 -0.33
C GLN A 241 -0.45 -18.29 -1.56
N LEU A 242 0.22 -18.31 -2.72
CA LEU A 242 -0.45 -18.08 -4.01
C LEU A 242 -0.91 -19.42 -4.58
N ALA A 243 -2.19 -19.53 -4.91
CA ALA A 243 -2.70 -20.62 -5.73
C ALA A 243 -2.17 -20.45 -7.17
N ARG A 244 -1.81 -21.57 -7.83
CA ARG A 244 -1.28 -21.54 -9.21
C ARG A 244 -2.39 -21.10 -10.17
N CYS A 245 -2.04 -20.27 -11.17
CA CYS A 245 -2.96 -19.72 -12.16
C CYS A 245 -3.70 -20.75 -13.06
N GLU A 246 -3.38 -22.04 -12.97
CA GLU A 246 -3.97 -23.07 -13.84
C GLU A 246 -5.47 -23.32 -13.60
N GLU A 247 -6.05 -22.77 -12.52
CA GLU A 247 -7.44 -23.03 -12.12
C GLU A 247 -8.43 -21.86 -12.34
N ILE A 248 -7.99 -20.72 -12.90
CA ILE A 248 -8.86 -19.51 -13.04
C ILE A 248 -9.40 -19.35 -14.48
N THR A 249 -9.28 -20.37 -15.33
CA THR A 249 -9.88 -20.35 -16.68
C THR A 249 -11.00 -21.38 -16.79
N ARG A 250 -12.12 -21.14 -16.09
CA ARG A 250 -13.44 -21.68 -16.44
C ARG A 250 -14.51 -20.66 -16.10
#